data_AF-A0A948IRQ9-F1
#
_entry.id   AF-A0A948IRQ9-F1
#
_cell.length_a   1.000
_cell.length_b   1.000
_cell.length_c   1.000
_cell.angle_alpha   90.00
_cell.angle_beta   90.00
_cell.angle_gamma   90.00
#
_symmetry.space_group_name_H-M   'P 1'
#
loop_
_entity.id
_entity.type
_entity.pdbx_description
1 polymer ?
#
loop_
_entity_poly.entity_id
_entity_poly.type
_entity_poly.pdbx_seq_one_letter_code
_entity_poly.pdbx_strand_id
1 'polypeptide(L)'
;MLRASLLLLAAALIATSADAAPKRELMMGRVTIGDLDLGTDTGAARMLQRLKGVTREMCAVPRSQALPRAEAMEWRCRRMAMDAAIERLKAPKLTLAYAAWLSAEPAAQLPSPRFR
;
A
#
# COMPACT_ATOMS: atom_id res chain seq x y z
N MET A 1 9.86 18.26 61.11
CA MET A 1 8.74 18.21 60.15
C MET A 1 9.23 18.51 58.72
N LEU A 2 10.23 17.77 58.21
CA LEU A 2 10.88 18.08 56.91
C LEU A 2 11.02 16.87 55.98
N ARG A 3 10.49 15.71 56.36
CA ARG A 3 10.70 14.43 55.63
C ARG A 3 9.51 14.00 54.76
N ALA A 4 8.33 14.59 54.96
CA ALA A 4 7.13 14.22 54.21
C ALA A 4 7.05 14.87 52.81
N SER A 5 7.78 15.97 52.59
CA SER A 5 7.69 16.75 51.34
C SER A 5 8.49 16.18 50.17
N LEU A 6 9.46 15.29 50.43
CA LEU A 6 10.29 14.69 49.36
C LEU A 6 9.59 13.54 48.62
N LEU A 7 8.55 12.92 49.19
CA LEU A 7 7.87 11.77 48.57
C LEU A 7 6.87 12.16 47.47
N LEU A 8 6.40 13.42 47.45
CA LEU A 8 5.45 13.91 46.44
C LEU A 8 6.10 14.28 45.10
N LEU A 9 7.42 14.56 45.06
CA LEU A 9 8.10 14.89 43.80
C LEU A 9 8.46 13.66 42.94
N ALA A 10 8.55 12.46 43.53
CA ALA A 10 8.92 11.25 42.79
C ALA A 10 7.77 10.68 41.94
N ALA A 11 6.51 10.98 42.28
CA ALA A 11 5.34 10.44 41.59
C ALA A 11 5.05 11.12 40.23
N ALA A 12 5.61 12.31 39.97
CA ALA A 12 5.39 13.04 38.71
C ALA A 12 6.26 12.55 37.55
N LEU A 13 7.27 11.69 37.81
CA LEU A 13 8.18 11.17 36.78
C LEU A 13 7.63 9.95 36.02
N ILE A 14 6.45 9.45 36.39
CA ILE A 14 5.74 8.38 35.66
C ILE A 14 4.76 8.97 34.64
N ALA A 15 5.06 10.17 34.12
CA ALA A 15 4.41 10.72 32.95
C ALA A 15 4.68 9.79 31.77
N THR A 16 3.76 8.86 31.57
CA THR A 16 3.71 7.91 30.47
C THR A 16 3.86 8.71 29.18
N SER A 17 4.91 8.42 28.43
CA SER A 17 5.03 8.87 27.05
C SER A 17 3.80 8.33 26.32
N ALA A 18 2.81 9.21 26.09
CA ALA A 18 1.72 8.93 25.19
C ALA A 18 2.35 8.74 23.81
N ASP A 19 2.56 7.47 23.44
CA ASP A 19 3.09 7.07 22.15
C ASP A 19 2.06 7.50 21.10
N ALA A 20 2.27 8.70 20.57
CA ALA A 20 1.44 9.26 19.52
C ALA A 20 1.73 8.42 18.27
N ALA A 21 0.91 7.40 18.04
CA ALA A 21 1.01 6.54 16.86
C ALA A 21 1.15 7.43 15.62
N PRO A 22 2.20 7.23 14.79
CA PRO A 22 2.46 8.09 13.66
C PRO A 22 1.21 8.16 12.80
N LYS A 23 0.73 9.38 12.55
CA LYS A 23 -0.46 9.64 11.74
C LYS A 23 -0.17 9.14 10.33
N ARG A 24 -0.62 7.92 10.02
CA ARG A 24 -0.46 7.33 8.69
C ARG A 24 -1.28 8.19 7.73
N GLU A 25 -0.61 8.99 6.90
CA GLU A 25 -1.27 9.59 5.75
C GLU A 25 -1.68 8.48 4.81
N LEU A 26 -2.98 8.18 4.80
CA LEU A 26 -3.55 7.20 3.89
C LEU A 26 -3.73 7.88 2.53
N MET A 27 -2.90 7.52 1.56
CA MET A 27 -3.17 7.86 0.17
C MET A 27 -4.41 7.09 -0.28
N MET A 28 -5.41 7.81 -0.79
CA MET A 28 -6.64 7.23 -1.33
C MET A 28 -6.78 7.58 -2.81
N GLY A 29 -6.86 6.56 -3.66
CA GLY A 29 -7.25 6.69 -5.06
C GLY A 29 -8.72 6.36 -5.24
N ARG A 30 -9.46 7.19 -5.98
CA ARG A 30 -10.86 6.93 -6.30
C ARG A 30 -10.97 6.39 -7.72
N VAL A 31 -11.72 5.29 -7.88
CA VAL A 31 -12.06 4.71 -9.18
C VAL A 31 -13.57 4.64 -9.31
N THR A 32 -14.10 5.18 -10.41
CA THR A 32 -15.52 5.13 -10.72
C THR A 32 -15.89 3.79 -11.35
N ILE A 33 -16.98 3.18 -10.87
CA ILE A 33 -17.49 1.86 -11.27
C ILE A 33 -18.75 1.97 -12.11
N GLY A 34 -19.53 3.04 -11.97
CA GLY A 34 -20.91 3.12 -12.45
C GLY A 34 -21.13 2.92 -13.95
N ASP A 35 -20.07 2.98 -14.76
CA ASP A 35 -20.09 2.77 -16.21
C ASP A 35 -19.59 1.37 -16.63
N LEU A 36 -19.25 0.50 -15.69
CA LEU A 36 -18.69 -0.83 -15.95
C LEU A 36 -19.54 -1.95 -15.36
N ASP A 37 -19.83 -2.95 -16.18
CA ASP A 37 -20.41 -4.21 -15.72
C ASP A 37 -19.31 -5.22 -15.34
N LEU A 38 -19.08 -5.36 -14.03
CA LEU A 38 -18.09 -6.29 -13.48
C LEU A 38 -18.48 -7.78 -13.63
N GLY A 39 -19.71 -8.07 -14.06
CA GLY A 39 -20.18 -9.41 -14.45
C GLY A 39 -19.75 -9.84 -15.86
N THR A 40 -19.12 -8.94 -16.63
CA THR A 40 -18.58 -9.23 -17.97
C THR A 40 -17.05 -9.25 -17.95
N ASP A 41 -16.46 -10.02 -18.87
CA ASP A 41 -15.01 -10.08 -19.00
C ASP A 41 -14.44 -8.73 -19.45
N THR A 42 -15.16 -8.02 -20.33
CA THR A 42 -14.81 -6.68 -20.78
C THR A 42 -14.84 -5.65 -19.65
N GLY A 43 -15.88 -5.65 -18.82
CA GLY A 43 -15.98 -4.71 -17.70
C GLY A 43 -14.96 -5.00 -16.60
N ALA A 44 -14.71 -6.28 -16.29
CA ALA A 44 -13.65 -6.71 -15.37
C ALA A 44 -12.25 -6.28 -15.88
N ALA A 45 -11.95 -6.50 -17.16
CA ALA A 45 -10.67 -6.10 -17.75
C ALA A 45 -10.48 -4.56 -17.72
N ARG A 46 -11.53 -3.79 -18.04
CA ARG A 46 -11.48 -2.32 -17.95
C ARG A 46 -11.28 -1.83 -16.51
N MET A 47 -11.96 -2.44 -15.55
CA MET A 47 -11.79 -2.11 -14.14
C MET A 47 -10.36 -2.40 -13.68
N LEU A 48 -9.81 -3.56 -14.03
CA LEU A 48 -8.43 -3.90 -13.72
C LEU A 48 -7.45 -2.86 -14.29
N GLN A 49 -7.63 -2.41 -15.53
CA GLN A 49 -6.81 -1.36 -16.13
C GLN A 49 -6.89 -0.03 -15.36
N ARG A 50 -8.09 0.37 -14.91
CA ARG A 50 -8.26 1.59 -14.10
C ARG A 50 -7.54 1.48 -12.75
N LEU A 51 -7.69 0.34 -12.08
CA LEU A 51 -6.98 0.08 -10.83
C LEU A 51 -5.45 0.10 -11.05
N LYS A 52 -4.95 -0.45 -12.17
CA LYS A 52 -3.52 -0.39 -12.53
C LYS A 52 -3.03 1.05 -12.69
N GLY A 53 -3.82 1.91 -13.35
CA GLY A 53 -3.50 3.33 -13.50
C GLY A 53 -3.38 4.04 -12.15
N VAL A 54 -4.43 3.95 -11.33
CA VAL A 54 -4.48 4.63 -10.02
C VAL A 54 -3.40 4.11 -9.07
N THR A 55 -3.21 2.79 -8.98
CA THR A 55 -2.18 2.22 -8.10
C THR A 55 -0.76 2.56 -8.55
N ARG A 56 -0.51 2.70 -9.86
CA ARG A 56 0.79 3.17 -10.37
C ARG A 56 1.07 4.60 -9.93
N GLU A 57 0.08 5.48 -9.97
CA GLU A 57 0.23 6.88 -9.54
C GLU A 57 0.41 6.98 -8.03
N MET A 58 -0.39 6.25 -7.26
CA MET A 58 -0.30 6.23 -5.79
C MET A 58 1.02 5.63 -5.28
N CYS A 59 1.56 4.63 -5.95
CA CYS A 59 2.74 3.90 -5.52
C CYS A 59 4.02 4.35 -6.23
N ALA A 60 4.00 5.48 -6.95
CA ALA A 60 5.19 5.99 -7.62
C ALA A 60 6.26 6.36 -6.58
N VAL A 61 7.44 5.74 -6.67
CA VAL A 61 8.57 6.04 -5.78
C VAL A 61 9.64 6.77 -6.59
N PRO A 62 10.22 7.88 -6.08
CA PRO A 62 11.33 8.54 -6.75
C PRO A 62 12.49 7.57 -6.98
N ARG A 63 12.85 7.36 -8.25
CA ARG A 63 14.02 6.55 -8.60
C ARG A 63 15.28 7.34 -8.26
N SER A 64 16.06 6.84 -7.30
CA SER A 64 17.36 7.41 -6.95
C SER A 64 18.39 6.29 -6.78
N GLN A 65 19.67 6.59 -7.00
CA GLN A 65 20.74 5.61 -6.77
C GLN A 65 20.81 5.16 -5.30
N ALA A 66 20.29 5.98 -4.36
CA ALA A 66 20.18 5.67 -2.94
C ALA A 66 19.09 4.62 -2.62
N LEU A 67 18.17 4.33 -3.56
CA LEU A 67 17.06 3.40 -3.37
C LEU A 67 17.13 2.25 -4.39
N PRO A 68 18.09 1.31 -4.26
CA PRO A 68 18.28 0.20 -5.21
C PRO A 68 17.11 -0.79 -5.26
N ARG A 69 16.12 -0.66 -4.37
CA ARG A 69 14.91 -1.50 -4.29
C ARG A 69 13.61 -0.75 -4.57
N ALA A 70 13.68 0.45 -5.16
CA ALA A 70 12.50 1.25 -5.47
C ALA A 70 11.45 0.43 -6.23
N GLU A 71 11.84 -0.33 -7.25
CA GLU A 71 10.93 -1.15 -8.06
C GLU A 71 10.21 -2.24 -7.26
N ALA A 72 10.94 -2.90 -6.34
CA ALA A 72 10.35 -3.90 -5.46
C ALA A 72 9.38 -3.28 -4.44
N MET A 73 9.65 -2.05 -3.99
CA MET A 73 8.75 -1.29 -3.12
C MET A 73 7.49 -0.83 -3.87
N GLU A 74 7.64 -0.30 -5.08
CA GLU A 74 6.53 0.08 -5.96
C GLU A 74 5.63 -1.12 -6.26
N TRP A 75 6.23 -2.28 -6.59
CA TRP A 75 5.48 -3.51 -6.82
C TRP A 75 4.70 -3.96 -5.59
N ARG A 76 5.35 -3.97 -4.41
CA ARG A 76 4.70 -4.35 -3.15
C ARG A 76 3.53 -3.42 -2.82
N CYS A 77 3.71 -2.11 -2.97
CA CYS A 77 2.66 -1.12 -2.77
C CYS A 77 1.48 -1.36 -3.72
N ARG A 78 1.74 -1.54 -5.02
CA ARG A 78 0.70 -1.79 -6.03
C ARG A 78 -0.09 -3.04 -5.72
N ARG A 79 0.60 -4.13 -5.39
CA ARG A 79 -0.05 -5.40 -5.01
C ARG A 79 -0.97 -5.22 -3.80
N MET A 80 -0.51 -4.57 -2.73
CA MET A 80 -1.34 -4.35 -1.54
C MET A 80 -2.58 -3.49 -1.84
N ALA A 81 -2.42 -2.43 -2.64
CA ALA A 81 -3.54 -1.57 -3.02
C ALA A 81 -4.55 -2.30 -3.92
N MET A 82 -4.05 -3.15 -4.82
CA MET A 82 -4.90 -4.01 -5.64
C MET A 82 -5.65 -5.05 -4.81
N ASP A 83 -4.96 -5.79 -3.93
CA ASP A 83 -5.56 -6.81 -3.06
C ASP A 83 -6.74 -6.20 -2.29
N ALA A 84 -6.54 -5.03 -1.67
CA ALA A 84 -7.60 -4.31 -0.95
C ALA A 84 -8.78 -3.89 -1.86
N ALA A 85 -8.51 -3.47 -3.10
CA ALA A 85 -9.57 -3.12 -4.05
C ALA A 85 -10.37 -4.36 -4.49
N ILE A 86 -9.70 -5.47 -4.79
CA ILE A 86 -10.34 -6.72 -5.22
C ILE A 86 -11.21 -7.30 -4.09
N GLU A 87 -10.71 -7.33 -2.86
CA GLU A 87 -11.45 -7.79 -1.68
C GLU A 87 -12.74 -7.00 -1.45
N ARG A 88 -12.69 -5.68 -1.72
CA ARG A 88 -13.84 -4.79 -1.56
C ARG A 88 -14.89 -4.97 -2.66
N LEU A 89 -14.44 -5.19 -3.90
CA LEU A 89 -15.32 -5.27 -5.08
C LEU A 89 -16.03 -6.63 -5.20
N LYS A 90 -15.43 -7.71 -4.68
CA LYS A 90 -16.02 -9.07 -4.65
C LYS A 90 -16.60 -9.53 -6.00
N ALA A 91 -15.96 -9.14 -7.10
CA ALA A 91 -16.39 -9.47 -8.45
C ALA A 91 -15.58 -10.66 -9.00
N PRO A 92 -16.18 -11.84 -9.21
CA PRO A 92 -15.44 -13.07 -9.55
C PRO A 92 -14.56 -12.93 -10.81
N LYS A 93 -15.10 -12.32 -11.86
CA LYS A 93 -14.35 -12.10 -13.11
C LYS A 93 -13.19 -11.12 -12.95
N LEU A 94 -13.35 -10.12 -12.09
CA LEU A 94 -12.25 -9.21 -11.77
C LEU A 94 -11.16 -9.93 -10.97
N THR A 95 -11.53 -10.79 -10.02
CA THR A 95 -10.58 -11.63 -9.27
C THR A 95 -9.80 -12.56 -10.20
N LEU A 96 -10.46 -13.16 -11.19
CA LEU A 96 -9.80 -13.99 -12.20
C LEU A 96 -8.83 -13.17 -13.07
N ALA A 97 -9.26 -12.00 -13.56
CA ALA A 97 -8.40 -11.09 -14.31
C ALA A 97 -7.18 -10.63 -13.49
N TYR A 98 -7.38 -10.39 -12.20
CA TYR A 98 -6.32 -10.05 -11.25
C TYR A 98 -5.33 -11.19 -11.03
N ALA A 99 -5.81 -12.42 -10.87
CA ALA A 99 -4.94 -13.60 -10.75
C ALA A 99 -4.06 -13.80 -12.00
N ALA A 100 -4.63 -13.57 -13.19
CA ALA A 100 -3.87 -13.60 -14.44
C ALA A 100 -2.76 -12.52 -14.46
N TRP A 101 -3.08 -11.30 -14.01
CA TRP A 101 -2.09 -10.23 -13.85
C TRP A 101 -0.95 -10.60 -12.89
N LEU A 102 -1.26 -11.18 -11.73
CA LEU A 102 -0.23 -11.64 -10.78
C LEU A 102 0.69 -12.71 -11.38
N SER A 103 0.16 -13.60 -12.20
CA SER A 103 0.94 -14.65 -12.87
C SER A 103 1.83 -14.13 -14.00
N ALA A 104 1.43 -13.04 -14.65
CA ALA A 104 2.21 -12.38 -15.70
C ALA A 104 3.35 -11.53 -15.13
N GLU A 105 3.21 -11.02 -13.90
CA GLU A 105 4.12 -10.05 -13.29
C GLU A 105 5.04 -10.62 -12.17
N PRO A 106 5.79 -11.71 -12.46
CA PRO A 106 7.12 -11.91 -11.86
C PRO A 106 8.29 -11.94 -12.87
N ALA A 107 8.04 -11.81 -14.18
CA ALA A 107 9.06 -12.04 -15.20
C ALA A 107 9.82 -10.79 -15.70
N ALA A 108 9.45 -9.57 -15.29
CA ALA A 108 9.97 -8.34 -15.90
C ALA A 108 11.22 -7.74 -15.22
N GLN A 109 11.65 -8.17 -14.03
CA GLN A 109 12.80 -7.54 -13.39
C GLN A 109 13.56 -8.47 -12.44
N LEU A 110 14.31 -9.43 -13.00
CA LEU A 110 15.56 -9.78 -12.34
C LEU A 110 16.44 -8.51 -12.38
N PRO A 111 17.05 -8.07 -11.28
CA PRO A 111 18.06 -7.02 -11.36
C PRO A 111 19.11 -7.51 -12.35
N SER A 112 19.30 -6.76 -13.45
CA SER A 112 20.41 -6.99 -14.37
C SER A 112 21.68 -7.16 -13.53
N PRO A 113 22.42 -8.28 -13.64
CA PRO A 113 23.70 -8.39 -12.99
C PRO A 113 24.57 -7.30 -13.63
N ARG A 114 24.85 -6.24 -12.85
CA ARG A 114 25.87 -5.27 -13.21
C ARG A 114 27.22 -5.99 -13.11
N PHE A 115 27.62 -6.66 -14.19
CA PHE A 115 29.01 -7.00 -14.40
C PHE A 115 29.74 -5.69 -14.66
N ARG A 116 30.56 -5.25 -13.69
CA ARG A 116 31.59 -4.25 -13.87
C ARG A 116 32.92 -4.92 -13.58
#